data_AF-A0A8C7MRJ1-F1
#
_entry.id   AF-A0A8C7MRJ1-F1
#
_cell.length_a   1.000
_cell.length_b   1.000
_cell.length_c   1.000
_cell.angle_alpha   90.00
_cell.angle_beta   90.00
_cell.angle_gamma   90.00
#
_symmetry.space_group_name_H-M   'P 1'
#
loop_
_entity.id
_entity.type
_entity.pdbx_description
1 polymer ?
#
loop_
_entity_poly.entity_id
_entity_poly.type
_entity_poly.pdbx_seq_one_letter_code
_entity_poly.pdbx_strand_id
1 'polypeptide(L)'
;MVPVFTQGHHCVLKVHNAISYGTQNNEELVQKNYNLAVEECHVQNTAREYIKVWTAVAQTQDAFGEVPEIIPIYLVHRPSNDIPYATLEEELMGEFVKYSVRDGKEINLKRNDSEAGQKCCTFQHWVYHKTEGNLLVTDMQGVGMRLTDVGIATCKKGYKGFKGNCATSFIDQFKALHLCNKYCEILGLKSLQPKPKKTNVTPDTGLSIWCIKRLLGQWKYGCMNKCTEDVLKCYRRLPVRFSQST
;
A
#
# COMPACT_ATOMS: atom_id res chain seq x y z
N MET A 1 7.59 -8.46 -29.91
CA MET A 1 7.38 -8.38 -28.45
C MET A 1 8.68 -7.85 -27.86
N VAL A 2 8.68 -6.65 -27.28
CA VAL A 2 9.90 -6.07 -26.67
C VAL A 2 10.15 -6.80 -25.35
N PRO A 3 11.37 -7.30 -25.08
CA PRO A 3 11.66 -7.95 -23.81
C PRO A 3 11.48 -6.94 -22.67
N VAL A 4 10.64 -7.30 -21.70
CA VAL A 4 10.31 -6.46 -20.52
C VAL A 4 11.56 -6.13 -19.71
N PHE A 5 12.48 -7.09 -19.62
CA PHE A 5 13.78 -6.94 -18.98
C PHE A 5 14.86 -7.30 -19.98
N THR A 6 15.89 -6.46 -20.07
CA THR A 6 17.09 -6.70 -20.87
C THR A 6 18.24 -7.20 -19.99
N GLN A 7 19.23 -7.84 -20.61
CA GLN A 7 20.41 -8.30 -19.88
C GLN A 7 21.10 -7.12 -19.17
N GLY A 8 21.39 -7.30 -17.88
CA GLY A 8 22.00 -6.26 -17.03
C GLY A 8 21.00 -5.32 -16.35
N HIS A 9 19.69 -5.46 -16.60
CA HIS A 9 18.69 -4.72 -15.85
C HIS A 9 18.61 -5.20 -14.40
N HIS A 10 18.60 -4.24 -13.47
CA HIS A 10 18.51 -4.52 -12.03
C HIS A 10 17.07 -4.84 -11.65
N CYS A 11 16.85 -6.03 -11.09
CA CYS A 11 15.52 -6.52 -10.71
C CYS A 11 15.53 -7.07 -9.28
N VAL A 12 14.37 -7.02 -8.64
CA VAL A 12 14.11 -7.66 -7.35
C VAL A 12 13.24 -8.88 -7.59
N LEU A 13 13.77 -10.06 -7.21
CA LEU A 13 13.04 -11.32 -7.21
C LEU A 13 12.59 -11.64 -5.78
N LYS A 14 11.28 -11.76 -5.55
CA LYS A 14 10.71 -12.02 -4.22
C LYS A 14 10.13 -13.42 -4.17
N VAL A 15 10.46 -14.14 -3.11
CA VAL A 15 10.05 -15.52 -2.90
C VAL A 15 9.30 -15.61 -1.58
N HIS A 16 8.05 -16.07 -1.63
CA HIS A 16 7.25 -16.30 -0.43
C HIS A 16 7.55 -17.69 0.10
N ASN A 17 8.36 -17.77 1.16
CA ASN A 17 8.64 -19.02 1.83
C ASN A 17 7.62 -19.25 2.94
N ALA A 18 6.75 -20.24 2.77
CA ALA A 18 5.91 -20.73 3.84
C ALA A 18 6.74 -21.69 4.72
N ILE A 19 7.57 -21.16 5.62
CA ILE A 19 8.21 -22.00 6.63
C ILE A 19 7.15 -22.31 7.69
N SER A 20 6.50 -23.46 7.59
CA SER A 20 5.74 -24.01 8.72
C SER A 20 6.62 -25.00 9.46
N TYR A 21 6.84 -24.80 10.76
CA TYR A 21 7.27 -25.87 11.66
C TYR A 21 6.13 -26.90 11.74
N GLY A 22 6.17 -27.94 10.90
CA GLY A 22 5.14 -28.98 10.85
C GLY A 22 5.21 -29.85 9.58
N THR A 23 4.60 -31.04 9.65
CA THR A 23 4.52 -32.08 8.60
C THR A 23 3.57 -31.70 7.45
N GLN A 24 3.85 -30.63 6.69
CA GLN A 24 3.11 -30.33 5.46
C GLN A 24 3.76 -31.01 4.25
N ASN A 25 2.95 -31.49 3.30
CA ASN A 25 3.41 -32.11 2.07
C ASN A 25 4.03 -31.05 1.14
N ASN A 26 5.08 -31.41 0.39
CA ASN A 26 5.80 -30.50 -0.51
C ASN A 26 4.86 -29.85 -1.56
N GLU A 27 3.87 -30.60 -2.05
CA GLU A 27 2.87 -30.09 -3.00
C GLU A 27 2.01 -28.95 -2.41
N GLU A 28 1.65 -29.04 -1.12
CA GLU A 28 0.86 -28.00 -0.44
C GLU A 28 1.65 -26.71 -0.28
N LEU A 29 2.96 -26.83 0.01
CA LEU A 29 3.87 -25.68 0.10
C LEU A 29 4.03 -24.99 -1.25
N VAL A 30 4.19 -25.75 -2.33
CA VAL A 30 4.26 -25.22 -3.71
C VAL A 30 2.95 -24.52 -4.08
N GLN A 31 1.80 -25.11 -3.77
CA GLN A 31 0.50 -24.47 -4.02
C GLN A 31 0.31 -23.19 -3.19
N LYS A 32 0.71 -23.18 -1.92
CA LYS A 32 0.68 -21.97 -1.07
C LYS A 32 1.61 -20.89 -1.62
N ASN A 33 2.82 -21.25 -2.05
CA ASN A 33 3.76 -20.34 -2.69
C ASN A 33 3.19 -19.73 -3.99
N TYR A 34 2.58 -20.55 -4.85
CA TYR A 34 1.88 -20.08 -6.05
C TYR A 34 0.78 -19.06 -5.71
N ASN A 35 -0.10 -19.42 -4.78
CA ASN A 35 -1.23 -18.58 -4.38
C ASN A 35 -0.77 -17.22 -3.84
N LEU A 36 0.28 -17.19 -3.01
CA LEU A 36 0.85 -15.96 -2.47
C LEU A 36 1.46 -15.07 -3.57
N ALA A 37 2.23 -15.65 -4.50
CA ALA A 37 2.82 -14.91 -5.61
C ALA A 37 1.75 -14.35 -6.57
N VAL A 38 0.70 -15.13 -6.85
CA VAL A 38 -0.45 -14.69 -7.66
C VAL A 38 -1.24 -13.58 -6.96
N GLU A 39 -1.50 -13.72 -5.65
CA GLU A 39 -2.21 -12.69 -4.87
C GLU A 39 -1.43 -11.36 -4.88
N GLU A 40 -0.12 -11.39 -4.67
CA GLU A 40 0.73 -10.19 -4.73
C GLU A 40 0.68 -9.53 -6.12
N CYS A 41 0.80 -10.33 -7.19
CA CYS A 41 0.64 -9.84 -8.56
C CYS A 41 -0.74 -9.22 -8.79
N HIS A 42 -1.80 -9.86 -8.28
CA HIS A 42 -3.17 -9.43 -8.48
C HIS A 42 -3.46 -8.12 -7.76
N VAL A 43 -2.98 -7.97 -6.51
CA VAL A 43 -3.12 -6.75 -5.71
C VAL A 43 -2.39 -5.58 -6.37
N GLN A 44 -1.12 -5.74 -6.71
CA GLN A 44 -0.32 -4.65 -7.29
C GLN A 44 -0.83 -4.27 -8.69
N ASN A 45 -1.23 -5.23 -9.53
CA ASN A 45 -1.84 -4.92 -10.83
C ASN A 45 -3.21 -4.23 -10.69
N THR A 46 -4.01 -4.61 -9.70
CA THR A 46 -5.28 -3.90 -9.41
C THR A 46 -5.02 -2.45 -9.02
N ALA A 47 -4.04 -2.20 -8.14
CA ALA A 47 -3.65 -0.85 -7.76
C ALA A 47 -3.09 -0.07 -8.96
N ARG A 48 -2.35 -0.72 -9.88
CA ARG A 48 -1.90 -0.12 -11.15
C ARG A 48 -3.06 0.31 -12.04
N GLU A 49 -4.15 -0.44 -12.12
CA GLU A 49 -5.31 0.01 -12.89
C GLU A 49 -5.95 1.27 -12.28
N TYR A 50 -6.03 1.36 -10.96
CA TYR A 50 -6.49 2.60 -10.31
C TYR A 50 -5.55 3.77 -10.53
N ILE A 51 -4.23 3.56 -10.44
CA ILE A 51 -3.27 4.64 -10.60
C ILE A 51 -3.22 5.18 -12.02
N LYS A 52 -3.48 4.34 -13.04
CA LYS A 52 -3.64 4.79 -14.44
C LYS A 52 -4.81 5.75 -14.59
N VAL A 53 -5.98 5.42 -14.03
CA VAL A 53 -7.16 6.29 -14.08
C VAL A 53 -6.93 7.57 -13.30
N TRP A 54 -6.31 7.47 -12.12
CA TRP A 54 -5.93 8.63 -11.33
C TRP A 54 -4.94 9.53 -12.05
N THR A 55 -3.96 8.96 -12.77
CA THR A 55 -2.99 9.71 -13.57
C THR A 55 -3.68 10.56 -14.62
N ALA A 56 -4.65 10.00 -15.34
CA ALA A 56 -5.44 10.76 -16.31
C ALA A 56 -6.20 11.93 -15.66
N VAL A 57 -6.71 11.77 -14.43
CA VAL A 57 -7.36 12.86 -13.68
C VAL A 57 -6.36 13.91 -13.22
N ALA A 58 -5.24 13.48 -12.64
CA ALA A 58 -4.20 14.36 -12.11
C ALA A 58 -3.56 15.22 -13.20
N GLN A 59 -3.34 14.65 -14.40
CA GLN A 59 -2.79 15.36 -15.55
C GLN A 59 -3.71 16.45 -16.12
N THR A 60 -5.01 16.47 -15.77
CA THR A 60 -5.88 17.62 -16.11
C THR A 60 -5.61 18.86 -15.26
N GLN A 61 -4.81 18.73 -14.22
CA GLN A 61 -4.48 19.78 -13.28
C GLN A 61 -2.99 20.10 -13.36
N ASP A 62 -2.61 21.17 -14.07
CA ASP A 62 -1.20 21.57 -14.21
C ASP A 62 -0.49 21.73 -12.85
N ALA A 63 -1.21 22.23 -11.85
CA ALA A 63 -0.72 22.42 -10.49
C ALA A 63 -0.37 21.09 -9.77
N PHE A 64 -0.78 19.95 -10.31
CA PHE A 64 -0.49 18.64 -9.73
C PHE A 64 0.97 18.22 -9.98
N GLY A 65 1.56 18.59 -11.12
CA GLY A 65 2.91 18.20 -11.52
C GLY A 65 3.08 16.68 -11.72
N GLU A 66 4.25 16.15 -11.36
CA GLU A 66 4.58 14.73 -11.55
C GLU A 66 3.62 13.80 -10.78
N VAL A 67 3.18 12.71 -11.40
CA VAL A 67 2.21 11.78 -10.80
C VAL A 67 2.93 10.49 -10.37
N PRO A 68 2.72 9.99 -9.14
CA PRO A 68 3.20 8.68 -8.74
C PRO A 68 2.75 7.56 -9.66
N GLU A 69 3.65 6.61 -9.90
CA GLU A 69 3.37 5.35 -10.59
C GLU A 69 3.61 4.16 -9.66
N ILE A 70 2.89 3.06 -9.88
CA ILE A 70 3.19 1.77 -9.26
C ILE A 70 3.87 0.92 -10.31
N ILE A 71 5.05 0.37 -10.05
CA ILE A 71 5.83 -0.37 -11.06
C ILE A 71 5.21 -1.72 -11.42
N PRO A 72 5.48 -2.25 -12.62
CA PRO A 72 4.97 -3.56 -13.02
C PRO A 72 5.53 -4.69 -12.15
N ILE A 73 4.74 -5.73 -11.98
CA ILE A 73 5.13 -6.96 -11.28
C ILE A 73 4.82 -8.17 -12.16
N TYR A 74 5.69 -9.16 -12.12
CA TYR A 74 5.62 -10.34 -12.97
C TYR A 74 5.69 -11.61 -12.14
N LEU A 75 4.80 -12.57 -12.43
CA LEU A 75 4.91 -13.92 -11.89
C LEU A 75 5.99 -14.68 -12.65
N VAL A 76 6.93 -15.28 -11.93
CA VAL A 76 8.02 -16.07 -12.49
C VAL A 76 7.92 -17.50 -11.96
N HIS A 77 8.00 -18.46 -12.87
CA HIS A 77 8.11 -19.88 -12.56
C HIS A 77 9.56 -20.36 -12.75
N ARG A 78 10.12 -20.99 -11.71
CA ARG A 78 11.51 -21.45 -11.63
C ARG A 78 11.52 -22.95 -11.29
N PRO A 79 11.35 -23.84 -12.27
CA PRO A 79 11.11 -25.26 -12.03
C PRO A 79 12.29 -25.99 -11.36
N SER A 80 13.51 -25.43 -11.43
CA SER A 80 14.70 -25.98 -10.79
C SER A 80 14.88 -25.59 -9.32
N ASN A 81 13.90 -24.88 -8.73
CA ASN A 81 13.94 -24.42 -7.34
C ASN A 81 12.86 -25.10 -6.49
N ASP A 82 13.18 -25.41 -5.23
CA ASP A 82 12.23 -26.00 -4.26
C ASP A 82 10.99 -25.13 -4.02
N ILE A 83 11.15 -23.81 -4.16
CA ILE A 83 10.07 -22.82 -4.11
C ILE A 83 9.96 -22.18 -5.50
N PRO A 84 9.14 -22.76 -6.40
CA PRO A 84 9.25 -22.49 -7.82
C PRO A 84 8.62 -21.16 -8.23
N TYR A 85 7.64 -20.63 -7.50
CA TYR A 85 6.98 -19.38 -7.85
C TYR A 85 7.55 -18.18 -7.08
N ALA A 86 7.75 -17.11 -7.82
CA ALA A 86 8.29 -15.85 -7.34
C ALA A 86 7.63 -14.67 -8.05
N THR A 87 7.73 -13.49 -7.46
CA THR A 87 7.41 -12.23 -8.14
C THR A 87 8.69 -11.51 -8.54
N LEU A 88 8.66 -10.83 -9.68
CA LEU A 88 9.79 -10.09 -10.24
C LEU A 88 9.32 -8.67 -10.56
N GLU A 89 10.13 -7.69 -10.19
CA GLU A 89 9.92 -6.28 -10.49
C GLU A 89 11.27 -5.58 -10.69
N GLU A 90 11.24 -4.37 -11.21
CA GLU A 90 12.44 -3.53 -11.33
C GLU A 90 12.99 -3.15 -9.94
N GLU A 91 14.32 -3.12 -9.80
CA GLU A 91 14.96 -2.59 -8.60
C GLU A 91 14.89 -1.06 -8.58
N LEU A 92 14.18 -0.51 -7.59
CA LEU A 92 14.11 0.93 -7.39
C LEU A 92 15.40 1.44 -6.73
N MET A 93 16.21 2.16 -7.50
CA MET A 93 17.46 2.73 -7.03
C MET A 93 17.24 4.04 -6.26
N GLY A 94 17.54 4.04 -4.96
CA GLY A 94 17.51 5.24 -4.11
C GLY A 94 17.06 4.96 -2.68
N GLU A 95 16.65 6.00 -1.95
CA GLU A 95 16.13 5.86 -0.59
C GLU A 95 14.71 5.29 -0.65
N PHE A 96 14.55 4.06 -0.12
CA PHE A 96 13.25 3.42 -0.01
C PHE A 96 12.47 3.99 1.17
N VAL A 97 11.30 4.59 0.91
CA VAL A 97 10.46 5.26 1.90
C VAL A 97 9.09 4.62 1.95
N LYS A 98 8.58 4.41 3.17
CA LYS A 98 7.20 3.99 3.43
C LYS A 98 6.32 5.19 3.75
N TYR A 99 5.36 5.49 2.89
CA TYR A 99 4.50 6.67 2.97
C TYR A 99 3.20 6.42 3.77
N SER A 100 2.71 5.18 3.85
CA SER A 100 1.51 4.86 4.62
C SER A 100 1.82 4.32 6.02
N VAL A 101 0.97 4.64 6.99
CA VAL A 101 1.04 4.10 8.35
C VAL A 101 0.59 2.63 8.35
N ARG A 102 1.39 1.74 8.95
CA ARG A 102 0.95 0.38 9.27
C ARG A 102 0.34 0.39 10.68
N ASP A 103 -0.91 -0.05 10.79
CA ASP A 103 -1.59 -0.36 12.07
C ASP A 103 -1.59 0.73 13.16
N GLY A 104 -1.70 2.01 12.81
CA GLY A 104 -1.87 3.11 13.78
C GLY A 104 -0.77 3.25 14.85
N LYS A 105 0.29 2.43 14.80
CA LYS A 105 1.39 2.41 15.78
C LYS A 105 2.58 3.25 15.34
N GLU A 106 2.72 3.53 14.05
CA GLU A 106 3.88 4.20 13.50
C GLU A 106 3.48 5.52 12.82
N ILE A 107 3.80 6.64 13.46
CA ILE A 107 3.55 7.97 12.91
C ILE A 107 4.62 8.26 11.86
N ASN A 108 4.35 7.95 10.58
CA ASN A 108 5.28 8.24 9.49
C ASN A 108 5.35 9.76 9.24
N LEU A 109 6.32 10.44 9.86
CA LEU A 109 6.54 11.89 9.71
C LEU A 109 6.73 12.30 8.23
N LYS A 110 7.46 11.49 7.45
CA LYS A 110 7.68 11.72 6.00
C LYS A 110 6.40 11.70 5.13
N ARG A 111 5.29 11.15 5.63
CA ARG A 111 3.99 11.12 4.93
C ARG A 111 3.45 12.52 4.67
N ASN A 112 3.66 13.42 5.62
CA ASN A 112 3.14 14.79 5.53
C ASN A 112 4.18 15.78 4.97
N ASP A 113 5.47 15.44 5.07
CA ASP A 113 6.54 16.39 4.77
C ASP A 113 7.06 16.27 3.32
N SER A 114 6.91 15.10 2.68
CA SER A 114 7.36 14.89 1.30
C SER A 114 6.23 15.04 0.28
N GLU A 115 6.56 15.57 -0.89
CA GLU A 115 5.61 15.66 -2.01
C GLU A 115 5.06 14.28 -2.40
N ALA A 116 5.95 13.28 -2.53
CA ALA A 116 5.56 11.91 -2.83
C ALA A 116 4.61 11.33 -1.77
N GLY A 117 4.89 11.57 -0.48
CA GLY A 117 4.02 11.14 0.62
C GLY A 117 2.64 11.80 0.58
N GLN A 118 2.57 13.11 0.32
CA GLN A 118 1.31 13.83 0.17
C GLN A 118 0.50 13.30 -1.03
N LYS A 119 1.14 13.11 -2.19
CA LYS A 119 0.48 12.55 -3.39
C LYS A 119 0.02 11.10 -3.18
N CYS A 120 0.81 10.28 -2.49
CA CYS A 120 0.39 8.93 -2.10
C CYS A 120 -0.85 8.95 -1.20
N CYS A 121 -0.87 9.84 -0.20
CA CYS A 121 -2.03 10.02 0.68
C CYS A 121 -3.27 10.48 -0.09
N THR A 122 -3.10 11.38 -1.06
CA THR A 122 -4.16 11.84 -1.96
C THR A 122 -4.65 10.73 -2.88
N PHE A 123 -3.77 9.88 -3.40
CA PHE A 123 -4.16 8.71 -4.19
C PHE A 123 -5.05 7.76 -3.37
N GLN A 124 -4.68 7.47 -2.13
CA GLN A 124 -5.52 6.67 -1.22
C GLN A 124 -6.92 7.29 -1.06
N HIS A 125 -7.00 8.61 -0.88
CA HIS A 125 -8.27 9.33 -0.77
C HIS A 125 -9.08 9.27 -2.07
N TRP A 126 -8.43 9.48 -3.21
CA TRP A 126 -9.08 9.43 -4.51
C TRP A 126 -9.67 8.04 -4.79
N VAL A 127 -8.92 6.95 -4.53
CA VAL A 127 -9.43 5.58 -4.70
C VAL A 127 -10.59 5.29 -3.75
N TYR A 128 -10.47 5.70 -2.48
CA TYR A 128 -11.54 5.57 -1.51
C TYR A 128 -12.82 6.28 -1.99
N HIS A 129 -12.70 7.50 -2.51
CA HIS A 129 -13.82 8.25 -3.07
C HIS A 129 -14.40 7.59 -4.32
N LYS A 130 -13.54 7.22 -5.28
CA LYS A 130 -13.91 6.61 -6.56
C LYS A 130 -14.64 5.27 -6.40
N THR A 131 -14.36 4.55 -5.33
CA THR A 131 -14.97 3.25 -5.01
C THR A 131 -16.06 3.34 -3.96
N GLU A 132 -16.53 4.54 -3.62
CA GLU A 132 -17.59 4.78 -2.62
C GLU A 132 -17.25 4.15 -1.26
N GLY A 133 -15.97 4.16 -0.90
CA GLY A 133 -15.44 3.63 0.34
C GLY A 133 -15.26 2.11 0.41
N ASN A 134 -15.42 1.41 -0.71
CA ASN A 134 -15.32 -0.06 -0.73
C ASN A 134 -13.90 -0.60 -0.89
N LEU A 135 -12.96 0.22 -1.35
CA LEU A 135 -11.57 -0.17 -1.59
C LEU A 135 -10.62 0.94 -1.14
N LEU A 136 -9.49 0.54 -0.55
CA LEU A 136 -8.40 1.41 -0.18
C LEU A 136 -7.07 0.77 -0.57
N VAL A 137 -6.22 1.50 -1.28
CA VAL A 137 -4.82 1.11 -1.49
C VAL A 137 -4.04 1.44 -0.22
N THR A 138 -3.21 0.51 0.26
CA THR A 138 -2.44 0.58 1.51
C THR A 138 -0.97 0.26 1.25
N ASP A 139 -0.14 0.32 2.30
CA ASP A 139 1.31 0.01 2.24
C ASP A 139 2.04 0.74 1.08
N MET A 140 1.69 2.01 0.86
CA MET A 140 2.32 2.86 -0.16
C MET A 140 3.80 3.07 0.20
N GLN A 141 4.71 2.55 -0.62
CA GLN A 141 6.15 2.59 -0.38
C GLN A 141 6.93 2.50 -1.69
N GLY A 142 8.16 3.00 -1.71
CA GLY A 142 9.03 2.98 -2.89
C GLY A 142 10.09 4.07 -2.86
N VAL A 143 10.56 4.50 -4.02
CA VAL A 143 11.62 5.51 -4.18
C VAL A 143 11.07 6.67 -5.01
N GLY A 144 11.01 7.87 -4.41
CA GLY A 144 10.44 9.06 -5.06
C GLY A 144 8.98 8.83 -5.46
N MET A 145 8.67 9.07 -6.74
CA MET A 145 7.33 8.87 -7.34
C MET A 145 7.07 7.43 -7.82
N ARG A 146 8.03 6.51 -7.66
CA ARG A 146 7.89 5.12 -8.08
C ARG A 146 7.58 4.23 -6.90
N LEU A 147 6.48 3.50 -6.97
CA LEU A 147 5.92 2.74 -5.86
C LEU A 147 5.88 1.24 -6.16
N THR A 148 5.98 0.42 -5.13
CA THR A 148 5.89 -1.03 -5.20
C THR A 148 5.40 -1.61 -3.87
N ASP A 149 5.16 -2.92 -3.81
CA ASP A 149 4.76 -3.62 -2.57
C ASP A 149 3.50 -3.02 -1.92
N VAL A 150 2.54 -2.59 -2.74
CA VAL A 150 1.28 -2.02 -2.26
C VAL A 150 0.33 -3.09 -1.74
N GLY A 151 -0.50 -2.73 -0.78
CA GLY A 151 -1.62 -3.54 -0.30
C GLY A 151 -2.96 -3.01 -0.79
N ILE A 152 -4.00 -3.81 -0.67
CA ILE A 152 -5.39 -3.35 -0.83
C ILE A 152 -6.22 -3.89 0.32
N ALA A 153 -6.98 -3.00 0.96
CA ALA A 153 -8.07 -3.34 1.85
C ALA A 153 -9.41 -3.15 1.11
N THR A 154 -10.33 -4.11 1.26
CA THR A 154 -11.71 -4.01 0.75
C THR A 154 -12.71 -4.09 1.90
N CYS A 155 -13.99 -3.81 1.64
CA CYS A 155 -15.03 -4.17 2.59
C CYS A 155 -15.06 -5.69 2.83
N LYS A 156 -15.68 -6.15 3.94
CA LYS A 156 -15.64 -7.57 4.38
C LYS A 156 -16.17 -8.57 3.34
N LYS A 157 -17.06 -8.13 2.46
CA LYS A 157 -17.65 -8.96 1.39
C LYS A 157 -16.80 -8.98 0.10
N GLY A 158 -15.69 -8.23 0.06
CA GLY A 158 -14.95 -7.93 -1.17
C GLY A 158 -15.62 -6.82 -1.99
N TYR A 159 -14.89 -6.26 -2.94
CA TYR A 159 -15.39 -5.24 -3.87
C TYR A 159 -15.38 -5.78 -5.29
N LYS A 160 -16.56 -5.91 -5.92
CA LYS A 160 -16.70 -6.47 -7.28
C LYS A 160 -16.02 -7.85 -7.45
N GLY A 161 -16.14 -8.71 -6.44
CA GLY A 161 -15.49 -10.03 -6.41
C GLY A 161 -14.00 -10.01 -6.02
N PHE A 162 -13.37 -8.84 -5.95
CA PHE A 162 -11.99 -8.70 -5.49
C PHE A 162 -11.93 -8.68 -3.96
N LYS A 163 -11.11 -9.56 -3.37
CA LYS A 163 -10.78 -9.56 -1.95
C LYS A 163 -9.35 -9.06 -1.79
N GLY A 164 -9.19 -7.94 -1.09
CA GLY A 164 -7.86 -7.40 -0.79
C GLY A 164 -7.07 -8.28 0.18
N ASN A 165 -5.75 -8.11 0.16
CA ASN A 165 -4.81 -8.81 1.05
C ASN A 165 -4.64 -8.14 2.43
N CYS A 166 -5.18 -6.94 2.61
CA CYS A 166 -5.13 -6.21 3.89
C CYS A 166 -6.45 -6.26 4.66
N ALA A 167 -6.34 -6.14 5.98
CA ALA A 167 -7.50 -6.13 6.87
C ALA A 167 -8.43 -4.94 6.59
N THR A 168 -9.73 -5.15 6.77
CA THR A 168 -10.75 -4.10 6.54
C THR A 168 -10.59 -2.90 7.48
N SER A 169 -9.93 -3.11 8.64
CA SER A 169 -9.61 -2.07 9.62
C SER A 169 -8.78 -0.92 9.06
N PHE A 170 -8.00 -1.15 7.99
CA PHE A 170 -7.25 -0.09 7.32
C PHE A 170 -8.19 0.97 6.72
N ILE A 171 -9.37 0.58 6.24
CA ILE A 171 -10.37 1.50 5.70
C ILE A 171 -10.91 2.39 6.83
N ASP A 172 -11.26 1.79 7.96
CA ASP A 172 -11.78 2.52 9.12
C ASP A 172 -10.74 3.49 9.69
N GLN A 173 -9.49 3.05 9.82
CA GLN A 173 -8.37 3.89 10.25
C GLN A 173 -8.12 5.03 9.28
N PHE A 174 -8.13 4.77 7.97
CA PHE A 174 -7.94 5.81 6.96
C PHE A 174 -9.04 6.87 7.06
N LYS A 175 -10.31 6.46 7.14
CA LYS A 175 -11.43 7.38 7.29
C LYS A 175 -11.31 8.27 8.52
N ALA A 176 -10.87 7.71 9.65
CA ALA A 176 -10.71 8.44 10.90
C ALA A 176 -9.53 9.41 10.89
N LEU A 177 -8.40 9.01 10.29
CA LEU A 177 -7.12 9.70 10.43
C LEU A 177 -6.72 10.55 9.22
N HIS A 178 -7.38 10.39 8.06
CA HIS A 178 -7.02 11.16 6.87
C HIS A 178 -7.35 12.64 7.06
N LEU A 179 -6.34 13.47 6.87
CA LEU A 179 -6.46 14.91 6.72
C LEU A 179 -6.13 15.25 5.27
N CYS A 180 -7.00 16.03 4.62
CA CYS A 180 -6.73 16.51 3.27
C CYS A 180 -5.46 17.37 3.26
N ASN A 181 -4.72 17.28 2.17
CA ASN A 181 -3.57 18.11 1.87
C ASN A 181 -3.83 18.91 0.57
N LYS A 182 -2.86 19.73 0.16
CA LYS A 182 -2.97 20.57 -1.05
C LYS A 182 -3.35 19.80 -2.32
N TYR A 183 -2.89 18.55 -2.49
CA TYR A 183 -3.24 17.74 -3.67
C TYR A 183 -4.66 17.19 -3.60
N CYS A 184 -5.19 16.92 -2.40
CA CYS A 184 -6.62 16.61 -2.25
C CYS A 184 -7.48 17.81 -2.69
N GLU A 185 -7.05 19.03 -2.36
CA GLU A 185 -7.73 20.27 -2.74
C GLU A 185 -7.64 20.54 -4.25
N ILE A 186 -6.46 20.37 -4.86
CA ILE A 186 -6.25 20.47 -6.32
C ILE A 186 -7.22 19.53 -7.08
N LEU A 187 -7.42 18.31 -6.56
CA LEU A 187 -8.34 17.35 -7.17
C LEU A 187 -9.80 17.52 -6.73
N GLY A 188 -10.13 18.54 -5.94
CA GLY A 188 -11.50 18.81 -5.48
C GLY A 188 -12.12 17.71 -4.62
N LEU A 189 -11.30 16.91 -3.92
CA LEU A 189 -11.79 15.81 -3.10
C LEU A 189 -12.54 16.31 -1.88
N LYS A 190 -13.70 15.69 -1.60
CA LYS A 190 -14.51 16.03 -0.41
C LYS A 190 -13.79 15.55 0.85
N SER A 191 -13.55 16.46 1.80
CA SER A 191 -12.95 16.10 3.09
C SER A 191 -13.77 15.03 3.82
N LEU A 192 -13.07 14.04 4.39
CA LEU A 192 -13.66 12.98 5.20
C LEU A 192 -13.93 13.43 6.64
N GLN A 193 -13.30 14.51 7.09
CA GLN A 193 -13.48 15.05 8.42
C GLN A 193 -14.78 15.85 8.52
N PRO A 194 -15.46 15.85 9.68
CA PRO A 194 -16.63 16.70 9.88
C PRO A 194 -16.26 18.16 9.63
N LYS A 195 -17.09 18.90 8.88
CA LYS A 195 -16.94 20.35 8.80
C LYS A 195 -17.00 20.90 10.23
N PRO A 196 -16.06 21.75 10.66
CA PRO A 196 -16.19 22.41 11.96
C PRO A 196 -17.54 23.13 11.95
N LYS A 197 -18.40 22.81 12.93
CA LYS A 197 -19.63 23.58 13.13
C LYS A 197 -19.19 25.03 13.31
N LYS A 198 -19.74 25.95 12.52
CA LYS A 198 -19.61 27.39 12.79
C LYS A 198 -20.27 27.65 14.14
N THR A 199 -19.50 27.58 15.21
CA THR A 199 -19.89 28.09 16.51
C THR A 199 -19.87 29.62 16.37
N ASN A 200 -21.05 30.23 16.26
CA ASN A 200 -21.20 31.64 16.59
C ASN A 200 -20.93 31.77 18.10
N VAL A 201 -19.67 31.92 18.49
CA VAL A 201 -19.27 32.21 19.86
C VAL A 201 -18.67 33.60 19.85
N THR A 202 -19.42 34.53 20.45
CA THR A 202 -18.96 35.86 20.85
C THR A 202 -17.70 35.75 21.72
N PRO A 203 -16.78 36.72 21.65
CA PRO A 203 -15.52 36.63 22.36
C PRO A 203 -15.78 36.88 23.85
N ASP A 204 -15.75 35.82 24.66
CA ASP A 204 -15.52 35.99 26.09
C ASP A 204 -14.54 34.94 26.63
N THR A 205 -13.58 35.52 27.34
CA THR A 205 -12.50 35.05 28.19
C THR A 205 -12.24 33.53 28.35
N GLY A 206 -11.01 33.16 27.95
CA GLY A 206 -10.10 32.29 28.70
C GLY A 206 -10.55 30.85 28.98
N LEU A 207 -10.09 29.90 28.17
CA LEU A 207 -9.92 28.51 28.62
C LEU A 207 -8.59 27.90 28.17
N SER A 208 -7.69 27.89 29.15
CA SER A 208 -6.56 27.01 29.45
C SER A 208 -6.24 25.82 28.52
N ILE A 209 -4.94 25.67 28.29
CA ILE A 209 -4.14 24.61 27.61
C ILE A 209 -4.44 23.15 28.06
N TRP A 210 -5.40 22.93 28.96
CA TRP A 210 -5.72 21.62 29.53
C TRP A 210 -6.60 20.72 28.64
N CYS A 211 -7.23 21.24 27.57
CA CYS A 211 -8.20 20.47 26.77
C CYS A 211 -7.56 19.57 25.68
N ILE A 212 -6.29 19.81 25.29
CA ILE A 212 -5.66 19.07 24.19
C ILE A 212 -5.11 17.69 24.61
N LYS A 213 -4.88 17.45 25.91
CA LYS A 213 -4.30 16.19 26.40
C LYS A 213 -5.28 15.06 26.70
N ARG A 214 -6.60 15.26 26.55
CA ARG A 214 -7.61 14.26 26.97
C ARG A 214 -8.11 13.30 25.87
N LEU A 215 -7.68 13.48 24.61
CA LEU A 215 -8.08 12.59 23.50
C LEU A 215 -7.06 11.48 23.16
N LEU A 216 -5.88 11.46 23.81
CA LEU A 216 -4.84 10.44 23.58
C LEU A 216 -4.79 9.32 24.63
N GLY A 217 -5.75 9.24 25.54
CA GLY A 217 -5.66 8.34 26.68
C GLY A 217 -6.98 7.68 27.05
N GLN A 218 -7.52 6.80 26.20
CA GLN A 218 -8.43 5.72 26.61
C GLN A 218 -8.73 4.76 25.45
N TRP A 219 -7.84 3.79 25.22
CA TRP A 219 -8.22 2.47 24.70
C TRP A 219 -7.55 1.42 25.59
N LYS A 220 -8.21 1.10 26.70
CA LYS A 220 -7.87 -0.07 27.54
C LYS A 220 -8.45 -1.31 26.86
N TYR A 221 -7.54 -2.24 26.55
CA TYR A 221 -7.68 -3.71 26.51
C TYR A 221 -9.07 -4.32 26.28
N GLY A 222 -9.20 -5.10 25.20
CA GLY A 222 -10.25 -6.10 25.07
C GLY A 222 -10.38 -6.72 23.69
N CYS A 223 -9.45 -7.60 23.29
CA CYS A 223 -9.71 -8.99 22.92
C CYS A 223 -8.53 -9.53 22.13
N MET A 224 -7.76 -10.39 22.81
CA MET A 224 -6.68 -11.19 22.27
C MET A 224 -7.31 -12.37 21.55
N ASN A 225 -7.14 -12.48 20.24
CA ASN A 225 -7.19 -13.77 19.55
C ASN A 225 -6.18 -13.77 18.39
N LYS A 226 -5.34 -14.80 18.44
CA LYS A 226 -4.15 -15.04 17.64
C LYS A 226 -4.49 -15.16 16.15
N CYS A 227 -3.73 -14.47 15.32
CA CYS A 227 -3.39 -14.89 13.96
C CYS A 227 -1.91 -14.56 13.75
N THR A 228 -1.04 -15.35 14.38
CA THR A 228 0.37 -15.45 14.03
C THR A 228 0.51 -16.49 12.94
N GLU A 229 0.46 -16.06 11.68
CA GLU A 229 1.26 -16.68 10.62
C GLU A 229 2.29 -15.61 10.23
N ASP A 230 3.43 -15.59 10.94
CA ASP A 230 4.59 -14.83 10.50
C ASP A 230 5.12 -15.49 9.21
N VAL A 231 4.62 -15.05 8.06
CA VAL A 231 5.33 -15.28 6.79
C VAL A 231 6.56 -14.39 6.85
N LEU A 232 7.69 -14.97 7.27
CA LEU A 232 8.99 -14.34 7.13
C LEU A 232 9.20 -14.04 5.65
N LYS A 233 9.00 -12.77 5.25
CA LYS A 233 9.42 -12.26 3.95
C LYS A 233 10.95 -12.30 3.92
N CYS A 234 11.49 -13.44 3.50
CA CYS A 234 12.92 -13.58 3.27
C CYS A 234 13.24 -12.91 1.93
N TYR A 235 13.50 -11.60 1.98
CA TYR A 235 14.02 -10.86 0.83
C TYR A 235 15.46 -11.31 0.57
N ARG A 236 15.66 -12.34 -0.27
CA ARG A 236 16.99 -12.53 -0.87
C ARG A 236 17.11 -11.60 -2.07
N ARG A 237 17.98 -10.59 -1.96
CA ARG A 237 18.58 -9.93 -3.14
C ARG A 237 19.36 -11.00 -3.89
N LEU A 238 18.73 -11.64 -4.87
CA LEU A 238 19.43 -12.53 -5.79
C LEU A 238 19.84 -11.67 -7.00
N PRO A 239 21.15 -11.54 -7.30
CA PRO A 239 21.55 -10.99 -8.59
C PRO A 239 21.01 -11.92 -9.68
N VAL A 240 19.99 -11.49 -10.41
CA VAL A 240 19.46 -12.25 -11.54
C VAL A 240 20.47 -12.13 -12.69
N ARG A 241 21.42 -13.08 -12.78
CA ARG A 241 22.26 -13.25 -13.97
C ARG A 241 21.48 -14.07 -14.98
N PHE A 242 21.03 -13.46 -16.06
CA PHE A 242 20.58 -14.18 -17.25
C PHE A 242 21.81 -14.85 -17.88
N SER A 243 21.95 -16.17 -17.73
CA SER A 243 22.96 -16.95 -18.43
C SER A 243 22.44 -17.34 -19.82
N GLN A 244 23.18 -17.03 -20.86
CA GLN A 244 22.91 -17.54 -22.21
C GLN A 244 23.20 -19.04 -22.24
N SER A 245 22.26 -19.85 -22.70
CA SER A 245 22.58 -21.14 -23.28
C SER A 245 23.06 -20.88 -24.71
N THR A 246 24.38 -20.95 -24.92
CA THR A 246 25.01 -21.15 -26.23
C THR A 246 24.59 -22.46 -26.86
#